data_AF-A0A373PAS4-F1
#
_entry.id   AF-A0A373PAS4-F1
#
_cell.length_a   1.000
_cell.length_b   1.000
_cell.length_c   1.000
_cell.angle_alpha   90.00
_cell.angle_beta   90.00
_cell.angle_gamma   90.00
#
_symmetry.space_group_name_H-M   'P 1'
#
loop_
_entity.id
_entity.type
_entity.pdbx_description
1 polymer ?
#
loop_
_entity_poly.entity_id
_entity_poly.type
_entity_poly.pdbx_seq_one_letter_code
_entity_poly.pdbx_strand_id
1 'polypeptide(L)'
;MNKKDEDKKSAELQALNAKLYQEEQEQEAALKQKKAEDSFYQKLSDGFDVNVLVVGDSIGAGAGTETDGQQWFKQLQAYLRTVNKASVSVTNVSMGGNTSYAGYVRTMALDDDIDYDLVIICYGQNDGSDGFSTYYESIIQAIRSKYPDCSIISILESSQREYTDKMITIQSICDHYGIPVADTIATFNNAGKAYDELSNDGVHPNDAGQEIYYETVKAVIDENVAASTGKMGDAEVINKDVHKFDNFIWYGADTDFERVDDTTFTLNASASGIFGIDYTYESGDNKADIYVDGELYESPTVTFNYDFSQRHIMVVSDDCTVEKEIKVVFNSKEQADGFRGMCFSWK
;
A
#
# COMPACT_ATOMS: atom_id res chain seq x y z
N MET A 1 20.10 -63.46 -23.62
CA MET A 1 19.22 -62.53 -24.36
C MET A 1 19.95 -62.12 -25.63
N ASN A 2 19.25 -61.93 -26.75
CA ASN A 2 19.89 -61.54 -28.01
C ASN A 2 20.15 -60.02 -27.97
N LYS A 3 21.33 -59.56 -28.40
CA LYS A 3 21.74 -58.13 -28.34
C LYS A 3 20.71 -57.18 -28.97
N LYS A 4 20.04 -57.66 -30.02
CA LYS A 4 18.95 -56.95 -30.72
C LYS A 4 17.71 -56.68 -29.85
N ASP A 5 17.40 -57.57 -28.90
CA ASP A 5 16.27 -57.40 -27.98
C ASP A 5 16.62 -56.43 -26.84
N GLU A 6 17.89 -56.40 -26.42
CA GLU A 6 18.40 -55.42 -25.46
C GLU A 6 18.47 -54.02 -26.05
N ASP A 7 18.95 -53.88 -27.30
CA ASP A 7 18.98 -52.61 -28.04
C ASP A 7 17.56 -52.06 -28.24
N LYS A 8 16.58 -52.92 -28.54
CA LYS A 8 15.17 -52.53 -28.68
C LYS A 8 14.57 -52.04 -27.36
N LYS A 9 14.79 -52.76 -26.26
CA LYS A 9 14.33 -52.34 -24.92
C LYS A 9 14.99 -51.03 -24.48
N SER A 10 16.26 -50.82 -24.80
CA SER A 10 16.98 -49.59 -24.52
C SER A 10 16.37 -48.40 -25.28
N ALA A 11 16.06 -48.57 -26.57
CA ALA A 11 15.40 -47.54 -27.37
C ALA A 11 13.97 -47.23 -26.88
N GLU A 12 13.20 -48.25 -26.48
CA GLU A 12 11.85 -48.07 -25.90
C GLU A 12 11.91 -47.29 -24.58
N LEU A 13 12.89 -47.58 -23.71
CA LEU A 13 13.09 -46.85 -22.45
C LEU A 13 13.54 -45.40 -22.68
N GLN A 14 14.43 -45.16 -23.65
CA GLN A 14 14.84 -43.81 -24.02
C GLN A 14 13.67 -42.97 -24.56
N ALA A 15 12.83 -43.57 -25.39
CA ALA A 15 11.63 -42.90 -25.90
C ALA A 15 10.62 -42.60 -24.79
N LEU A 16 10.42 -43.53 -23.84
CA LEU A 16 9.55 -43.30 -22.68
C LEU A 16 10.08 -42.16 -21.79
N ASN A 17 11.39 -42.14 -21.50
CA ASN A 17 12.00 -41.08 -20.69
C ASN A 17 11.91 -39.72 -21.39
N ALA A 18 12.13 -39.67 -22.71
CA ALA A 18 11.98 -38.43 -23.47
C ALA A 18 10.53 -37.91 -23.44
N LYS A 19 9.55 -38.83 -23.51
CA LYS A 19 8.13 -38.48 -23.40
C LYS A 19 7.77 -37.95 -22.01
N LEU A 20 8.22 -38.63 -20.96
CA LEU A 20 8.00 -38.17 -19.57
C LEU A 20 8.60 -36.79 -19.33
N TYR A 21 9.83 -36.58 -19.80
CA TYR A 21 10.48 -35.26 -19.71
C TYR A 21 9.70 -34.18 -20.46
N GLN A 22 9.17 -34.48 -21.65
CA GLN A 22 8.33 -33.54 -22.39
C GLN A 22 7.01 -33.24 -21.65
N GLU A 23 6.35 -34.26 -21.10
CA GLU A 23 5.12 -34.10 -20.32
C GLU A 23 5.36 -33.25 -19.06
N GLU A 24 6.49 -33.43 -18.37
CA GLU A 24 6.90 -32.58 -17.24
C GLU A 24 7.08 -31.13 -17.65
N GLN A 25 7.79 -30.87 -18.76
CA GLN A 25 7.98 -29.51 -19.29
C GLN A 25 6.66 -28.83 -19.69
N GLU A 26 5.74 -29.59 -20.31
CA GLU A 26 4.41 -29.08 -20.68
C GLU A 26 3.56 -28.75 -19.44
N GLN A 27 3.65 -29.57 -18.39
CA GLN A 27 2.97 -29.31 -17.11
C GLN A 27 3.53 -28.07 -16.40
N GLU A 28 4.86 -27.93 -16.34
CA GLU A 28 5.52 -26.75 -15.77
C GLU A 28 5.13 -25.47 -16.51
N ALA A 29 5.11 -25.52 -17.85
CA ALA A 29 4.70 -24.39 -18.68
C ALA A 29 3.23 -24.00 -18.44
N ALA A 30 2.33 -25.00 -18.37
CA ALA A 30 0.91 -24.77 -18.09
C ALA A 30 0.68 -24.17 -16.70
N LEU A 31 1.41 -24.64 -15.68
CA LEU A 31 1.31 -24.11 -14.33
C LEU A 31 1.82 -22.67 -14.24
N LYS A 32 2.92 -22.36 -14.93
CA LYS A 32 3.47 -21.00 -15.02
C LYS A 32 2.51 -20.04 -15.72
N GLN A 33 1.90 -20.48 -16.82
CA GLN A 33 0.89 -19.71 -17.54
C GLN A 33 -0.31 -19.44 -16.64
N LYS A 34 -0.81 -20.48 -15.96
CA LYS A 34 -1.93 -20.36 -15.03
C LYS A 34 -1.65 -19.34 -13.91
N LYS A 35 -0.49 -19.45 -13.24
CA LYS A 35 -0.06 -18.49 -12.21
C LYS A 35 -0.03 -17.05 -12.73
N ALA A 36 0.36 -16.84 -13.99
CA ALA A 36 0.42 -15.52 -14.59
C ALA A 36 -0.97 -14.97 -14.99
N GLU A 37 -1.93 -15.84 -15.31
CA GLU A 37 -3.30 -15.46 -15.68
C GLU A 37 -4.23 -15.28 -14.47
N ASP A 38 -3.91 -15.95 -13.35
CA ASP A 38 -4.72 -15.92 -12.14
C ASP A 38 -4.62 -14.58 -11.38
N SER A 39 -5.76 -14.13 -10.86
CA SER A 39 -5.83 -13.09 -9.82
C SER A 39 -5.34 -13.61 -8.46
N PHE A 40 -5.24 -12.73 -7.46
CA PHE A 40 -5.00 -13.15 -6.07
C PHE A 40 -5.98 -14.23 -5.59
N TYR A 41 -7.27 -14.07 -5.88
CA TYR A 41 -8.30 -14.98 -5.40
C TYR A 41 -8.18 -16.37 -6.04
N GLN A 42 -7.84 -16.42 -7.34
CA GLN A 42 -7.59 -17.67 -8.05
C GLN A 42 -6.29 -18.32 -7.57
N LYS A 43 -5.22 -17.53 -7.39
CA LYS A 43 -3.93 -18.00 -6.83
C LYS A 43 -4.09 -18.67 -5.48
N LEU A 44 -4.91 -18.11 -4.58
CA LEU A 44 -5.22 -18.74 -3.30
C LEU A 44 -5.90 -20.10 -3.46
N SER A 45 -6.88 -20.22 -4.35
CA SER A 45 -7.60 -21.47 -4.62
C SER A 45 -6.68 -22.55 -5.21
N ASP A 46 -5.77 -22.13 -6.08
CA ASP A 46 -4.85 -22.99 -6.81
C ASP A 46 -3.58 -23.34 -6.04
N GLY A 47 -3.39 -22.76 -4.86
CA GLY A 47 -2.24 -23.04 -4.00
C GLY A 47 -0.95 -22.43 -4.52
N PHE A 48 -1.00 -21.23 -5.10
CA PHE A 48 0.18 -20.46 -5.46
C PHE A 48 0.63 -19.56 -4.31
N ASP A 49 1.93 -19.25 -4.29
CA ASP A 49 2.45 -18.22 -3.39
C ASP A 49 1.76 -16.89 -3.66
N VAL A 50 1.41 -16.16 -2.59
CA VAL A 50 0.80 -14.83 -2.70
C VAL A 50 1.45 -13.82 -1.75
N ASN A 51 1.59 -12.59 -2.24
CA ASN A 51 2.08 -11.44 -1.50
C ASN A 51 0.97 -10.41 -1.33
N VAL A 52 0.76 -9.95 -0.10
CA VAL A 52 -0.24 -8.94 0.24
C VAL A 52 0.44 -7.67 0.73
N LEU A 53 0.03 -6.51 0.21
CA LEU A 53 0.45 -5.20 0.69
C LEU A 53 -0.69 -4.55 1.47
N VAL A 54 -0.39 -3.96 2.62
CA VAL A 54 -1.29 -3.07 3.34
C VAL A 54 -0.76 -1.65 3.25
N VAL A 55 -1.58 -0.75 2.73
CA VAL A 55 -1.30 0.69 2.62
C VAL A 55 -2.40 1.43 3.34
N GLY A 56 -2.06 2.20 4.37
CA GLY A 56 -3.09 2.80 5.23
C GLY A 56 -2.53 3.75 6.27
N ASP A 57 -3.41 4.25 7.14
CA ASP A 57 -3.03 5.12 8.23
C ASP A 57 -2.74 4.36 9.55
N SER A 58 -3.06 4.95 10.71
CA SER A 58 -2.87 4.29 12.01
C SER A 58 -3.73 3.03 12.15
N ILE A 59 -4.94 3.01 11.58
CA ILE A 59 -5.82 1.84 11.62
C ILE A 59 -5.25 0.73 10.72
N GLY A 60 -4.76 1.09 9.53
CA GLY A 60 -4.02 0.18 8.65
C GLY A 60 -2.76 -0.40 9.31
N ALA A 61 -2.07 0.38 10.14
CA ALA A 61 -0.92 -0.06 10.93
C ALA A 61 -1.29 -0.95 12.14
N GLY A 62 -2.58 -1.12 12.44
CA GLY A 62 -3.06 -1.90 13.59
C GLY A 62 -2.96 -1.18 14.93
N ALA A 63 -2.94 0.16 14.93
CA ALA A 63 -3.00 0.95 16.17
C ALA A 63 -4.28 0.62 16.97
N GLY A 64 -4.20 0.76 18.28
CA GLY A 64 -5.28 0.40 19.22
C GLY A 64 -5.23 -1.05 19.71
N THR A 65 -4.56 -1.95 19.00
CA THR A 65 -4.33 -3.33 19.44
C THR A 65 -3.65 -3.37 20.81
N GLU A 66 -4.17 -4.18 21.72
CA GLU A 66 -3.69 -4.34 23.09
C GLU A 66 -2.73 -5.52 23.21
N THR A 67 -2.88 -6.52 22.34
CA THR A 67 -2.04 -7.73 22.30
C THR A 67 -1.24 -7.82 21.02
N ASP A 68 0.10 -7.90 21.12
CA ASP A 68 0.92 -8.12 19.93
C ASP A 68 0.57 -9.43 19.21
N GLY A 69 0.41 -9.36 17.89
CA GLY A 69 -0.07 -10.48 17.08
C GLY A 69 -1.56 -10.40 16.75
N GLN A 70 -2.35 -9.61 17.49
CA GLN A 70 -3.79 -9.44 17.24
C GLN A 70 -4.13 -8.32 16.26
N GLN A 71 -3.13 -7.63 15.67
CA GLN A 71 -3.40 -6.68 14.59
C GLN A 71 -4.12 -7.39 13.42
N TRP A 72 -5.17 -6.78 12.87
CA TRP A 72 -6.05 -7.42 11.88
C TRP A 72 -5.29 -8.03 10.69
N PHE A 73 -4.24 -7.37 10.21
CA PHE A 73 -3.44 -7.85 9.08
C PHE A 73 -2.53 -9.04 9.44
N LYS A 74 -2.11 -9.17 10.70
CA LYS A 74 -1.38 -10.36 11.18
C LYS A 74 -2.32 -11.55 11.34
N GLN A 75 -3.53 -11.31 11.83
CA GLN A 75 -4.59 -12.33 11.89
C GLN A 75 -4.94 -12.82 10.48
N LEU A 76 -5.09 -11.89 9.53
CA LEU A 76 -5.30 -12.20 8.13
C LEU A 76 -4.15 -13.04 7.55
N GLN A 77 -2.89 -12.66 7.80
CA GLN A 77 -1.74 -13.46 7.36
C GLN A 77 -1.79 -14.88 7.92
N ALA A 78 -2.08 -15.03 9.21
CA ALA A 78 -2.18 -16.34 9.85
C ALA A 78 -3.29 -17.17 9.20
N TYR A 79 -4.47 -16.60 8.99
CA TYR A 79 -5.58 -17.24 8.29
C TYR A 79 -5.19 -17.69 6.88
N LEU A 80 -4.64 -16.79 6.06
CA LEU A 80 -4.28 -17.10 4.67
C LEU A 80 -3.25 -18.23 4.59
N ARG A 81 -2.31 -18.33 5.53
CA ARG A 81 -1.37 -19.47 5.64
C ARG A 81 -2.04 -20.80 6.01
N THR A 82 -3.23 -20.78 6.61
CA THR A 82 -3.97 -22.01 6.94
C THR A 82 -4.78 -22.54 5.75
N VAL A 83 -5.30 -21.63 4.92
CA VAL A 83 -6.14 -22.00 3.76
C VAL A 83 -5.35 -22.17 2.48
N ASN A 84 -4.23 -21.45 2.33
CA ASN A 84 -3.31 -21.61 1.22
C ASN A 84 -2.27 -22.69 1.54
N LYS A 85 -2.05 -23.62 0.62
CA LYS A 85 -1.02 -24.66 0.75
C LYS A 85 0.39 -24.15 0.40
N ALA A 86 0.49 -22.94 -0.12
CA ALA A 86 1.73 -22.27 -0.49
C ALA A 86 2.07 -21.11 0.47
N SER A 87 3.14 -20.39 0.17
CA SER A 87 3.59 -19.30 1.04
C SER A 87 2.67 -18.08 0.94
N VAL A 88 2.50 -17.41 2.08
CA VAL A 88 1.78 -16.14 2.17
C VAL A 88 2.65 -15.14 2.92
N SER A 89 2.90 -14.00 2.28
CA SER A 89 3.58 -12.85 2.85
C SER A 89 2.61 -11.66 2.97
N VAL A 90 2.83 -10.84 4.00
CA VAL A 90 2.10 -9.58 4.20
C VAL A 90 3.13 -8.53 4.53
N THR A 91 3.23 -7.51 3.70
CA THR A 91 4.00 -6.30 3.94
C THR A 91 3.04 -5.18 4.34
N ASN A 92 3.34 -4.47 5.43
CA ASN A 92 2.53 -3.34 5.88
C ASN A 92 3.37 -2.07 5.83
N VAL A 93 2.98 -1.13 4.97
CA VAL A 93 3.66 0.15 4.78
C VAL A 93 2.87 1.33 5.35
N SER A 94 1.79 1.05 6.09
CA SER A 94 0.92 2.04 6.70
C SER A 94 1.64 3.03 7.63
N MET A 95 1.13 4.25 7.69
CA MET A 95 1.72 5.34 8.47
C MET A 95 0.67 6.02 9.35
N GLY A 96 0.82 5.90 10.67
CA GLY A 96 -0.08 6.55 11.62
C GLY A 96 -0.19 8.06 11.42
N GLY A 97 -1.40 8.61 11.55
CA GLY A 97 -1.65 10.06 11.46
C GLY A 97 -1.49 10.66 10.06
N ASN A 98 -1.40 9.84 9.01
CA ASN A 98 -1.21 10.30 7.64
C ASN A 98 -2.49 10.15 6.80
N THR A 99 -2.54 10.92 5.70
CA THR A 99 -3.65 10.92 4.73
C THR A 99 -3.38 9.99 3.55
N SER A 100 -4.36 9.83 2.68
CA SER A 100 -4.26 9.07 1.42
C SER A 100 -3.10 9.53 0.51
N TYR A 101 -2.69 10.81 0.56
CA TYR A 101 -1.50 11.27 -0.17
C TYR A 101 -0.23 10.51 0.25
N ALA A 102 -0.06 10.25 1.55
CA ALA A 102 1.04 9.42 2.02
C ALA A 102 0.93 7.99 1.49
N GLY A 103 -0.28 7.46 1.35
CA GLY A 103 -0.53 6.14 0.74
C GLY A 103 -0.02 6.07 -0.69
N TYR A 104 -0.26 7.11 -1.48
CA TYR A 104 0.27 7.23 -2.84
C TYR A 104 1.81 7.23 -2.83
N VAL A 105 2.42 8.12 -2.04
CA VAL A 105 3.89 8.25 -1.97
C VAL A 105 4.53 6.95 -1.48
N ARG A 106 3.96 6.31 -0.46
CA ARG A 106 4.46 5.05 0.10
C ARG A 106 4.37 3.92 -0.92
N THR A 107 3.31 3.87 -1.71
CA THR A 107 3.17 2.88 -2.79
C THR A 107 4.23 3.12 -3.86
N MET A 108 4.38 4.36 -4.34
CA MET A 108 5.32 4.70 -5.41
C MET A 108 6.77 4.51 -4.99
N ALA A 109 7.14 4.93 -3.78
CA ALA A 109 8.50 4.83 -3.24
C ALA A 109 8.88 3.42 -2.75
N LEU A 110 7.95 2.47 -2.64
CA LEU A 110 8.25 1.11 -2.19
C LEU A 110 9.09 0.37 -3.24
N ASP A 111 10.35 0.09 -2.95
CA ASP A 111 11.24 -0.64 -3.86
C ASP A 111 11.82 -1.87 -3.14
N ASP A 112 10.99 -2.90 -2.99
CA ASP A 112 11.31 -4.14 -2.28
C ASP A 112 11.42 -5.37 -3.20
N ASP A 113 11.32 -5.17 -4.52
CA ASP A 113 11.36 -6.22 -5.56
C ASP A 113 10.27 -7.30 -5.39
N ILE A 114 9.15 -6.95 -4.74
CA ILE A 114 8.00 -7.84 -4.54
C ILE A 114 6.88 -7.47 -5.53
N ASP A 115 6.42 -8.46 -6.30
CA ASP A 115 5.17 -8.38 -7.04
C ASP A 115 4.00 -8.75 -6.12
N TYR A 116 3.14 -7.77 -5.84
CA TYR A 116 2.02 -7.92 -4.92
C TYR A 116 0.76 -8.40 -5.64
N ASP A 117 0.13 -9.44 -5.10
CA ASP A 117 -1.09 -10.02 -5.66
C ASP A 117 -2.35 -9.31 -5.15
N LEU A 118 -2.32 -8.80 -3.92
CA LEU A 118 -3.39 -8.03 -3.30
C LEU A 118 -2.84 -6.80 -2.60
N VAL A 119 -3.47 -5.64 -2.80
CA VAL A 119 -3.31 -4.46 -1.94
C VAL A 119 -4.59 -4.18 -1.16
N ILE A 120 -4.46 -3.94 0.14
CA ILE A 120 -5.55 -3.51 1.02
C ILE A 120 -5.32 -2.06 1.41
N ILE A 121 -6.26 -1.18 1.03
CA ILE A 121 -6.21 0.26 1.31
C ILE A 121 -7.04 0.56 2.57
N CYS A 122 -6.47 1.30 3.53
CA CYS A 122 -7.15 1.71 4.77
C CYS A 122 -6.85 3.19 5.10
N TYR A 123 -7.66 4.09 4.55
CA TYR A 123 -7.55 5.54 4.74
C TYR A 123 -8.93 6.19 4.80
N GLY A 124 -8.97 7.43 5.28
CA GLY A 124 -10.18 8.25 5.36
C GLY A 124 -10.32 8.95 6.71
N GLN A 125 -9.76 8.42 7.79
CA GLN A 125 -9.84 8.99 9.13
C GLN A 125 -9.13 10.34 9.21
N ASN A 126 -7.88 10.38 8.75
CA ASN A 126 -7.03 11.58 8.83
C ASN A 126 -7.21 12.54 7.65
N ASP A 127 -7.82 12.09 6.56
CA ASP A 127 -8.02 12.89 5.35
C ASP A 127 -8.98 14.07 5.58
N GLY A 128 -8.62 15.24 5.07
CA GLY A 128 -9.56 16.36 4.87
C GLY A 128 -10.47 16.10 3.67
N SER A 129 -11.54 16.88 3.49
CA SER A 129 -12.43 16.72 2.32
C SER A 129 -11.80 17.23 1.02
N ASP A 130 -10.94 18.24 1.11
CA ASP A 130 -10.32 18.88 -0.06
C ASP A 130 -9.27 17.97 -0.68
N GLY A 131 -9.42 17.67 -1.98
CA GLY A 131 -8.50 16.81 -2.73
C GLY A 131 -8.58 15.32 -2.41
N PHE A 132 -9.40 14.91 -1.43
CA PHE A 132 -9.48 13.51 -0.97
C PHE A 132 -9.75 12.52 -2.08
N SER A 133 -10.74 12.78 -2.94
CA SER A 133 -11.07 11.88 -4.05
C SER A 133 -9.88 11.69 -4.99
N THR A 134 -9.14 12.75 -5.29
CA THR A 134 -7.94 12.71 -6.14
C THR A 134 -6.83 11.89 -5.49
N TYR A 135 -6.54 12.11 -4.21
CA TYR A 135 -5.48 11.38 -3.51
C TYR A 135 -5.83 9.91 -3.28
N TYR A 136 -7.09 9.60 -2.98
CA TYR A 136 -7.53 8.23 -2.83
C TYR A 136 -7.46 7.47 -4.16
N GLU A 137 -7.91 8.12 -5.24
CA GLU A 137 -7.82 7.57 -6.60
C GLU A 137 -6.35 7.43 -7.07
N SER A 138 -5.44 8.34 -6.67
CA SER A 138 -4.03 8.22 -7.02
C SER A 138 -3.33 7.03 -6.33
N ILE A 139 -3.78 6.58 -5.16
CA ILE A 139 -3.33 5.29 -4.59
C ILE A 139 -3.69 4.14 -5.53
N ILE A 140 -4.93 4.10 -6.01
CA ILE A 140 -5.41 3.04 -6.90
C ILE A 140 -4.59 3.03 -8.20
N GLN A 141 -4.36 4.20 -8.80
CA GLN A 141 -3.55 4.31 -10.02
C GLN A 141 -2.08 3.93 -9.78
N ALA A 142 -1.50 4.32 -8.64
CA ALA A 142 -0.14 3.91 -8.26
C ALA A 142 -0.03 2.37 -8.12
N ILE A 143 -1.01 1.73 -7.48
CA ILE A 143 -1.05 0.26 -7.35
C ILE A 143 -1.13 -0.38 -8.74
N ARG A 144 -2.06 0.07 -9.59
CA ARG A 144 -2.25 -0.49 -10.94
C ARG A 144 -1.03 -0.29 -11.84
N SER A 145 -0.31 0.81 -11.67
CA SER A 145 0.92 1.09 -12.42
C SER A 145 2.07 0.17 -12.00
N LYS A 146 2.25 -0.03 -10.69
CA LYS A 146 3.34 -0.86 -10.16
C LYS A 146 3.06 -2.37 -10.20
N TYR A 147 1.81 -2.74 -9.98
CA TYR A 147 1.34 -4.12 -9.84
C TYR A 147 0.11 -4.32 -10.74
N PRO A 148 0.27 -4.44 -12.07
CA PRO A 148 -0.84 -4.39 -13.03
C PRO A 148 -1.84 -5.55 -12.88
N ASP A 149 -1.42 -6.67 -12.32
CA ASP A 149 -2.26 -7.85 -12.09
C ASP A 149 -2.82 -7.93 -10.65
N CYS A 150 -2.55 -6.91 -9.84
CA CYS A 150 -2.91 -6.89 -8.44
C CYS A 150 -4.42 -6.68 -8.25
N SER A 151 -4.99 -7.43 -7.30
CA SER A 151 -6.35 -7.18 -6.79
C SER A 151 -6.29 -6.08 -5.74
N ILE A 152 -7.39 -5.34 -5.55
CA ILE A 152 -7.49 -4.30 -4.53
C ILE A 152 -8.71 -4.57 -3.64
N ILE A 153 -8.55 -4.39 -2.33
CA ILE A 153 -9.66 -4.27 -1.38
C ILE A 153 -9.54 -2.91 -0.69
N SER A 154 -10.67 -2.23 -0.52
CA SER A 154 -10.75 -0.97 0.20
C SER A 154 -11.50 -1.14 1.51
N ILE A 155 -10.92 -0.72 2.63
CA ILE A 155 -11.59 -0.70 3.94
C ILE A 155 -12.32 0.63 4.12
N LEU A 156 -13.57 0.59 4.59
CA LEU A 156 -14.22 1.76 5.19
C LEU A 156 -13.93 1.77 6.69
N GLU A 157 -13.29 2.81 7.18
CA GLU A 157 -12.81 2.86 8.56
C GLU A 157 -13.97 3.09 9.54
N SER A 158 -14.19 2.13 10.43
CA SER A 158 -15.22 2.17 11.49
C SER A 158 -15.16 3.44 12.34
N SER A 159 -13.99 4.08 12.43
CA SER A 159 -13.78 5.34 13.15
C SER A 159 -14.67 6.47 12.64
N GLN A 160 -15.12 6.41 11.38
CA GLN A 160 -16.07 7.36 10.80
C GLN A 160 -17.50 7.22 11.36
N ARG A 161 -17.83 6.08 12.00
CA ARG A 161 -19.13 5.71 12.61
C ARG A 161 -20.31 5.56 11.66
N GLU A 162 -20.37 6.44 10.68
CA GLU A 162 -21.41 6.55 9.67
C GLU A 162 -20.76 6.68 8.29
N TYR A 163 -21.58 6.58 7.24
CA TYR A 163 -21.14 6.83 5.86
C TYR A 163 -21.00 8.33 5.63
N THR A 164 -19.91 8.91 6.13
CA THR A 164 -19.53 10.31 5.86
C THR A 164 -19.30 10.52 4.37
N ASP A 165 -19.26 11.78 3.91
CA ASP A 165 -18.96 12.11 2.51
C ASP A 165 -17.67 11.45 2.01
N LYS A 166 -16.66 11.29 2.89
CA LYS A 166 -15.43 10.55 2.57
C LYS A 166 -15.70 9.07 2.32
N MET A 167 -16.46 8.40 3.17
CA MET A 167 -16.77 6.98 2.99
C MET A 167 -17.63 6.73 1.75
N ILE A 168 -18.59 7.62 1.47
CA ILE A 168 -19.39 7.59 0.24
C ILE A 168 -18.49 7.80 -0.99
N THR A 169 -17.52 8.70 -0.90
CA THR A 169 -16.53 8.93 -1.96
C THR A 169 -15.70 7.66 -2.22
N ILE A 170 -15.19 7.00 -1.17
CA ILE A 170 -14.48 5.71 -1.31
C ILE A 170 -15.36 4.68 -1.99
N GLN A 171 -16.62 4.51 -1.54
CA GLN A 171 -17.56 3.58 -2.15
C GLN A 171 -17.80 3.88 -3.63
N SER A 172 -17.99 5.15 -4.00
CA SER A 172 -18.19 5.55 -5.39
C SER A 172 -16.97 5.30 -6.26
N ILE A 173 -15.76 5.55 -5.75
CA ILE A 173 -14.52 5.22 -6.46
C ILE A 173 -14.41 3.70 -6.61
N CYS A 174 -14.61 2.95 -5.54
CA CYS A 174 -14.50 1.50 -5.56
C CYS A 174 -15.48 0.85 -6.54
N ASP A 175 -16.74 1.30 -6.56
CA ASP A 175 -17.76 0.83 -7.52
C ASP A 175 -17.32 1.04 -8.98
N HIS A 176 -16.78 2.23 -9.29
CA HIS A 176 -16.27 2.54 -10.63
C HIS A 176 -15.13 1.63 -11.07
N TYR A 177 -14.22 1.28 -10.16
CA TYR A 177 -13.07 0.41 -10.44
C TYR A 177 -13.36 -1.10 -10.25
N GLY A 178 -14.57 -1.47 -9.82
CA GLY A 178 -14.90 -2.85 -9.45
C GLY A 178 -14.11 -3.38 -8.24
N ILE A 179 -13.71 -2.48 -7.33
CA ILE A 179 -12.95 -2.80 -6.12
C ILE A 179 -13.95 -3.23 -5.02
N PRO A 180 -13.83 -4.44 -4.46
CA PRO A 180 -14.63 -4.84 -3.32
C PRO A 180 -14.29 -4.02 -2.07
N VAL A 181 -15.34 -3.65 -1.33
CA VAL A 181 -15.26 -2.84 -0.11
C VAL A 181 -15.43 -3.72 1.13
N ALA A 182 -14.47 -3.67 2.04
CA ALA A 182 -14.55 -4.21 3.38
C ALA A 182 -15.20 -3.18 4.32
N ASP A 183 -16.51 -3.26 4.49
CA ASP A 183 -17.30 -2.29 5.25
C ASP A 183 -17.26 -2.56 6.77
N THR A 184 -16.22 -2.03 7.44
CA THR A 184 -16.10 -2.18 8.89
C THR A 184 -17.05 -1.28 9.67
N ILE A 185 -17.61 -0.24 9.04
CA ILE A 185 -18.63 0.62 9.66
C ILE A 185 -19.90 -0.20 9.90
N ALA A 186 -20.37 -0.91 8.87
CA ALA A 186 -21.53 -1.79 8.99
C ALA A 186 -21.31 -2.89 10.02
N THR A 187 -20.14 -3.55 10.03
CA THR A 187 -19.89 -4.66 10.97
C THR A 187 -19.73 -4.19 12.41
N PHE A 188 -19.11 -3.03 12.66
CA PHE A 188 -19.09 -2.41 13.99
C PHE A 188 -20.50 -2.10 14.50
N ASN A 189 -21.32 -1.46 13.67
CA ASN A 189 -22.69 -1.08 14.05
C ASN A 189 -23.59 -2.30 14.30
N ASN A 190 -23.30 -3.43 13.66
CA ASN A 190 -24.06 -4.68 13.81
C ASN A 190 -23.43 -5.66 14.81
N ALA A 191 -22.32 -5.32 15.49
CA ALA A 191 -21.62 -6.21 16.41
C ALA A 191 -22.39 -6.50 17.71
N GLY A 192 -23.48 -5.76 17.98
CA GLY A 192 -24.25 -5.88 19.22
C GLY A 192 -23.48 -5.40 20.47
N LYS A 193 -22.41 -4.63 20.27
CA LYS A 193 -21.56 -4.01 21.29
C LYS A 193 -21.60 -2.50 21.15
N ALA A 194 -21.41 -1.77 22.25
CA ALA A 194 -21.17 -0.34 22.17
C ALA A 194 -19.79 -0.07 21.53
N TYR A 195 -19.64 1.09 20.88
CA TYR A 195 -18.40 1.38 20.14
C TYR A 195 -17.17 1.46 21.05
N ASP A 196 -17.34 1.96 22.27
CA ASP A 196 -16.28 2.06 23.29
C ASP A 196 -15.79 0.68 23.78
N GLU A 197 -16.58 -0.38 23.61
CA GLU A 197 -16.13 -1.77 23.84
C GLU A 197 -15.21 -2.28 22.71
N LEU A 198 -15.20 -1.62 21.56
CA LEU A 198 -14.43 -2.00 20.36
C LEU A 198 -13.27 -1.03 20.07
N SER A 199 -13.21 0.10 20.78
CA SER A 199 -12.19 1.13 20.62
C SER A 199 -12.08 1.98 21.87
N ASN A 200 -10.90 1.92 22.51
CA ASN A 200 -10.66 2.56 23.80
C ASN A 200 -10.60 4.10 23.71
N ASP A 201 -10.16 4.64 22.57
CA ASP A 201 -10.01 6.08 22.33
C ASP A 201 -11.03 6.64 21.33
N GLY A 202 -11.93 5.79 20.85
CA GLY A 202 -12.95 6.15 19.87
C GLY A 202 -12.43 6.29 18.43
N VAL A 203 -11.17 6.00 18.15
CA VAL A 203 -10.62 6.00 16.78
C VAL A 203 -10.06 4.63 16.45
N HIS A 204 -9.14 4.12 17.26
CA HIS A 204 -8.37 2.94 16.96
C HIS A 204 -9.06 1.68 17.49
N PRO A 205 -9.23 0.62 16.68
CA PRO A 205 -9.80 -0.64 17.14
C PRO A 205 -8.93 -1.31 18.22
N ASN A 206 -9.53 -1.67 19.36
CA ASN A 206 -8.90 -2.55 20.35
C ASN A 206 -8.89 -4.01 19.86
N ASP A 207 -8.43 -4.99 20.64
CA ASP A 207 -8.35 -6.39 20.20
C ASP A 207 -9.68 -6.92 19.62
N ALA A 208 -10.82 -6.58 20.25
CA ALA A 208 -12.14 -6.99 19.75
C ALA A 208 -12.55 -6.25 18.47
N GLY A 209 -12.14 -4.99 18.31
CA GLY A 209 -12.33 -4.25 17.07
C GLY A 209 -11.42 -4.74 15.93
N GLN A 210 -10.16 -5.10 16.24
CA GLN A 210 -9.21 -5.68 15.29
C GLN A 210 -9.72 -7.00 14.72
N GLU A 211 -10.33 -7.84 15.56
CA GLU A 211 -11.03 -9.05 15.13
C GLU A 211 -12.11 -8.75 14.09
N ILE A 212 -12.92 -7.70 14.30
CA ILE A 212 -13.96 -7.30 13.35
C ILE A 212 -13.33 -6.87 12.01
N TYR A 213 -12.24 -6.08 12.03
CA TYR A 213 -11.53 -5.71 10.80
C TYR A 213 -11.03 -6.94 10.04
N TYR A 214 -10.40 -7.87 10.76
CA TYR A 214 -9.91 -9.13 10.20
C TYR A 214 -11.04 -9.95 9.57
N GLU A 215 -12.13 -10.20 10.30
CA GLU A 215 -13.25 -11.01 9.81
C GLU A 215 -13.98 -10.33 8.64
N THR A 216 -14.12 -9.00 8.63
CA THR A 216 -14.70 -8.27 7.49
C THR A 216 -13.84 -8.44 6.22
N VAL A 217 -12.53 -8.23 6.31
CA VAL A 217 -11.62 -8.38 5.16
C VAL A 217 -11.56 -9.84 4.71
N LYS A 218 -11.49 -10.78 5.65
CA LYS A 218 -11.53 -12.21 5.38
C LYS A 218 -12.81 -12.60 4.63
N ALA A 219 -13.97 -12.11 5.03
CA ALA A 219 -15.23 -12.42 4.37
C ALA A 219 -15.23 -11.96 2.89
N VAL A 220 -14.70 -10.76 2.61
CA VAL A 220 -14.53 -10.25 1.25
C VAL A 220 -13.61 -11.17 0.43
N ILE A 221 -12.48 -11.60 1.00
CA ILE A 221 -11.55 -12.51 0.32
C ILE A 221 -12.22 -13.86 0.05
N ASP A 222 -12.86 -14.46 1.05
CA ASP A 222 -13.51 -15.77 0.93
C ASP A 222 -14.61 -15.76 -0.13
N GLU A 223 -15.41 -14.69 -0.20
CA GLU A 223 -16.44 -14.51 -1.22
C GLU A 223 -15.84 -14.46 -2.64
N ASN A 224 -14.77 -13.69 -2.82
CA ASN A 224 -14.11 -13.57 -4.12
C ASN A 224 -13.34 -14.84 -4.53
N VAL A 225 -12.77 -15.59 -3.57
CA VAL A 225 -12.20 -16.92 -3.81
C VAL A 225 -13.30 -17.89 -4.25
N ALA A 226 -14.44 -17.91 -3.57
CA ALA A 226 -15.58 -18.75 -3.92
C ALA A 226 -16.16 -18.40 -5.30
N ALA A 227 -16.19 -17.11 -5.65
CA ALA A 227 -16.62 -16.63 -6.96
C ALA A 227 -15.58 -16.85 -8.07
N SER A 228 -14.34 -17.24 -7.71
CA SER A 228 -13.20 -17.31 -8.64
C SER A 228 -13.01 -15.98 -9.38
N THR A 229 -13.12 -14.87 -8.66
CA THR A 229 -13.00 -13.51 -9.23
C THR A 229 -11.68 -13.36 -9.97
N GLY A 230 -11.75 -12.99 -11.25
CA GLY A 230 -10.57 -12.79 -12.10
C GLY A 230 -9.83 -11.48 -11.82
N LYS A 231 -8.86 -11.15 -12.68
CA LYS A 231 -8.12 -9.89 -12.59
C LYS A 231 -9.05 -8.68 -12.74
N MET A 232 -8.64 -7.57 -12.14
CA MET A 232 -9.37 -6.30 -12.27
C MET A 232 -9.44 -5.87 -13.73
N GLY A 233 -10.59 -5.34 -14.14
CA GLY A 233 -10.75 -4.76 -15.47
C GLY A 233 -10.05 -3.41 -15.60
N ASP A 234 -9.90 -2.95 -16.85
CA ASP A 234 -9.51 -1.58 -17.13
C ASP A 234 -10.65 -0.61 -16.80
N ALA A 235 -10.28 0.52 -16.20
CA ALA A 235 -11.20 1.61 -15.90
C ALA A 235 -10.47 2.95 -16.12
N GLU A 236 -11.15 3.88 -16.77
CA GLU A 236 -10.66 5.25 -16.96
C GLU A 236 -10.64 6.01 -15.63
N VAL A 237 -9.73 6.97 -15.49
CA VAL A 237 -9.72 7.84 -14.31
C VAL A 237 -11.00 8.67 -14.21
N ILE A 238 -11.53 8.81 -13.00
CA ILE A 238 -12.70 9.62 -12.68
C ILE A 238 -12.28 11.08 -12.66
N ASN A 239 -11.24 11.41 -11.87
CA ASN A 239 -10.69 12.75 -11.81
C ASN A 239 -9.42 12.87 -12.68
N LYS A 240 -9.47 13.75 -13.69
CA LYS A 240 -8.32 14.02 -14.57
C LYS A 240 -7.11 14.61 -13.84
N ASP A 241 -7.29 15.22 -12.67
CA ASP A 241 -6.19 15.70 -11.85
C ASP A 241 -5.31 14.55 -11.30
N VAL A 242 -5.81 13.31 -11.29
CA VAL A 242 -5.02 12.13 -10.93
C VAL A 242 -3.82 11.95 -11.85
N HIS A 243 -3.91 12.42 -13.10
CA HIS A 243 -2.77 12.40 -14.02
C HIS A 243 -1.57 13.20 -13.52
N LYS A 244 -1.73 14.12 -12.56
CA LYS A 244 -0.58 14.80 -11.93
C LYS A 244 0.30 13.85 -11.10
N PHE A 245 -0.12 12.59 -10.94
CA PHE A 245 0.56 11.53 -10.20
C PHE A 245 0.97 10.34 -11.09
N ASP A 246 0.91 10.49 -12.42
CA ASP A 246 1.26 9.40 -13.36
C ASP A 246 2.75 9.04 -13.30
N ASN A 247 3.60 10.04 -13.04
CA ASN A 247 5.03 9.88 -12.86
C ASN A 247 5.45 10.31 -11.47
N PHE A 248 6.53 9.71 -10.98
CA PHE A 248 7.03 9.91 -9.63
C PHE A 248 8.54 9.82 -9.59
N ILE A 249 9.16 10.66 -8.76
CA ILE A 249 10.56 10.53 -8.36
C ILE A 249 10.70 10.75 -6.86
N TRP A 250 11.50 9.92 -6.22
CA TRP A 250 11.88 10.04 -4.81
C TRP A 250 13.34 10.46 -4.70
N TYR A 251 13.61 11.37 -3.77
CA TYR A 251 14.96 11.78 -3.36
C TYR A 251 15.12 11.48 -1.87
N GLY A 252 15.91 10.48 -1.54
CA GLY A 252 16.14 10.04 -0.16
C GLY A 252 17.11 10.96 0.57
N ALA A 253 16.81 11.26 1.84
CA ALA A 253 17.68 12.07 2.69
C ALA A 253 19.06 11.44 2.93
N ASP A 254 19.15 10.11 2.85
CA ASP A 254 20.36 9.30 3.05
C ASP A 254 21.05 8.87 1.75
N THR A 255 20.36 8.95 0.61
CA THR A 255 20.87 8.53 -0.70
C THR A 255 21.24 9.69 -1.61
N ASP A 256 20.41 10.74 -1.66
CA ASP A 256 20.50 11.79 -2.67
C ASP A 256 20.90 13.15 -2.09
N PHE A 257 20.44 13.46 -0.87
CA PHE A 257 20.78 14.71 -0.19
C PHE A 257 22.17 14.66 0.46
N GLU A 258 22.86 15.80 0.42
CA GLU A 258 24.02 16.09 1.27
C GLU A 258 23.56 16.83 2.53
N ARG A 259 23.83 16.28 3.71
CA ARG A 259 23.64 16.99 4.97
C ARG A 259 24.85 17.88 5.25
N VAL A 260 24.69 19.19 5.11
CA VAL A 260 25.79 20.17 5.20
C VAL A 260 26.04 20.68 6.63
N ASP A 261 25.04 20.60 7.51
CA ASP A 261 25.15 20.88 8.95
C ASP A 261 24.08 20.14 9.78
N ASP A 262 23.99 20.44 11.08
CA ASP A 262 23.04 19.80 12.00
C ASP A 262 21.56 20.00 11.61
N THR A 263 21.24 20.97 10.75
CA THR A 263 19.87 21.36 10.41
C THR A 263 19.58 21.41 8.91
N THR A 264 20.61 21.38 8.07
CA THR A 264 20.49 21.70 6.65
C THR A 264 20.86 20.52 5.74
N PHE A 265 20.02 20.30 4.73
CA PHE A 265 20.23 19.37 3.63
C PHE A 265 20.22 20.10 2.30
N THR A 266 21.06 19.69 1.35
CA THR A 266 21.10 20.22 -0.02
C THR A 266 21.07 19.10 -1.04
N LEU A 267 20.37 19.32 -2.15
CA LEU A 267 20.25 18.39 -3.26
C LEU A 267 20.40 19.19 -4.57
N ASN A 268 21.30 18.73 -5.45
CA ASN A 268 21.32 19.22 -6.83
C ASN A 268 20.37 18.36 -7.68
N ALA A 269 19.25 18.94 -8.10
CA ALA A 269 18.24 18.23 -8.90
C ALA A 269 17.54 19.20 -9.85
N SER A 270 16.97 18.65 -10.92
CA SER A 270 15.99 19.36 -11.75
C SER A 270 14.72 18.53 -11.82
N ALA A 271 13.63 19.09 -11.31
CA ALA A 271 12.35 18.41 -11.17
C ALA A 271 11.23 19.45 -11.23
N SER A 272 10.04 19.04 -11.68
CA SER A 272 8.86 19.90 -11.72
C SER A 272 7.60 19.09 -11.45
N GLY A 273 6.61 19.69 -10.78
CA GLY A 273 5.32 19.08 -10.48
C GLY A 273 4.89 19.26 -9.03
N ILE A 274 4.03 18.34 -8.56
CA ILE A 274 3.57 18.29 -7.17
C ILE A 274 4.74 17.87 -6.29
N PHE A 275 5.07 18.70 -5.32
CA PHE A 275 6.21 18.54 -4.43
C PHE A 275 5.77 18.07 -3.05
N GLY A 276 6.30 16.93 -2.60
CA GLY A 276 6.06 16.36 -1.27
C GLY A 276 7.31 16.28 -0.42
N ILE A 277 7.14 16.35 0.89
CA ILE A 277 8.20 16.19 1.91
C ILE A 277 7.81 15.10 2.91
N ASP A 278 8.80 14.34 3.37
CA ASP A 278 8.66 13.31 4.40
C ASP A 278 9.63 13.55 5.55
N TYR A 279 9.08 13.82 6.73
CA TYR A 279 9.87 13.98 7.94
C TYR A 279 9.09 13.68 9.21
N THR A 280 9.82 13.46 10.30
CA THR A 280 9.24 13.27 11.63
C THR A 280 8.89 14.61 12.28
N TYR A 281 7.64 14.74 12.73
CA TYR A 281 7.19 15.82 13.59
C TYR A 281 7.57 15.48 15.04
N GLU A 282 8.22 16.43 15.69
CA GLU A 282 8.54 16.42 17.12
C GLU A 282 7.48 17.16 17.92
N SER A 283 7.43 16.96 19.24
CA SER A 283 6.51 17.71 20.11
C SER A 283 6.73 19.23 19.98
N GLY A 284 5.64 19.98 19.79
CA GLY A 284 5.68 21.43 19.61
C GLY A 284 5.76 21.87 18.15
N ASP A 285 6.47 22.97 17.89
CA ASP A 285 6.52 23.60 16.56
C ASP A 285 7.56 22.93 15.65
N ASN A 286 7.09 22.44 14.51
CA ASN A 286 7.88 21.84 13.45
C ASN A 286 7.92 22.78 12.26
N LYS A 287 9.11 23.01 11.70
CA LYS A 287 9.28 23.87 10.53
C LYS A 287 10.39 23.35 9.63
N ALA A 288 10.13 23.37 8.33
CA ALA A 288 11.11 23.13 7.29
C ALA A 288 11.12 24.33 6.34
N ASP A 289 12.18 25.14 6.34
CA ASP A 289 12.38 26.18 5.34
C ASP A 289 12.97 25.54 4.08
N ILE A 290 12.21 25.58 2.99
CA ILE A 290 12.59 24.98 1.72
C ILE A 290 12.95 26.08 0.75
N TYR A 291 14.17 26.04 0.25
CA TYR A 291 14.70 26.95 -0.74
C TYR A 291 14.80 26.21 -2.07
N VAL A 292 14.35 26.85 -3.14
CA VAL A 292 14.47 26.38 -4.52
C VAL A 292 15.32 27.38 -5.28
N ASP A 293 16.40 26.89 -5.88
CA ASP A 293 17.34 27.68 -6.70
C ASP A 293 17.88 28.93 -5.99
N GLY A 294 18.05 28.83 -4.67
CA GLY A 294 18.65 29.88 -3.82
C GLY A 294 17.63 30.79 -3.13
N GLU A 295 16.36 30.77 -3.52
CA GLU A 295 15.31 31.60 -2.94
C GLU A 295 14.41 30.79 -2.00
N LEU A 296 13.95 31.40 -0.90
CA LEU A 296 12.98 30.74 -0.02
C LEU A 296 11.68 30.53 -0.79
N TYR A 297 11.30 29.27 -0.98
CA TYR A 297 10.14 28.86 -1.74
C TYR A 297 8.94 28.67 -0.82
N GLU A 298 9.05 27.77 0.15
CA GLU A 298 7.98 27.44 1.10
C GLU A 298 8.54 27.19 2.50
N SER A 299 7.72 27.42 3.52
CA SER A 299 8.07 27.20 4.93
C SER A 299 6.99 26.39 5.66
N PRO A 300 6.72 25.11 5.32
CA PRO A 300 5.75 24.30 6.02
C PRO A 300 5.97 24.35 7.54
N THR A 301 4.92 24.73 8.26
CA THR A 301 4.94 24.90 9.71
C THR A 301 3.77 24.14 10.31
N VAL A 302 4.03 23.25 11.27
CA VAL A 302 3.02 22.43 11.94
C VAL A 302 3.30 22.42 13.44
N THR A 303 2.29 22.72 14.26
CA THR A 303 2.35 22.52 15.70
C THR A 303 1.79 21.14 16.04
N PHE A 304 2.65 20.24 16.56
CA PHE A 304 2.29 18.88 16.93
C PHE A 304 2.13 18.77 18.45
N ASN A 305 0.88 18.79 18.92
CA ASN A 305 0.53 18.85 20.35
C ASN A 305 0.46 17.47 21.01
N TYR A 306 1.48 16.63 20.79
CA TYR A 306 1.63 15.32 21.40
C TYR A 306 3.00 15.20 22.06
N ASP A 307 3.13 14.30 23.04
CA ASP A 307 4.36 14.05 23.80
C ASP A 307 5.28 12.98 23.17
N PHE A 308 4.95 12.56 21.96
CA PHE A 308 5.73 11.64 21.13
C PHE A 308 6.04 12.28 19.76
N SER A 309 6.88 11.61 18.96
CA SER A 309 7.17 12.02 17.59
C SER A 309 6.54 11.08 16.56
N GLN A 310 6.15 11.61 15.40
CA GLN A 310 5.43 10.87 14.37
C GLN A 310 5.91 11.27 12.97
N ARG A 311 6.11 10.28 12.09
CA ARG A 311 6.52 10.52 10.70
C ARG A 311 5.31 10.93 9.86
N HIS A 312 5.44 12.00 9.09
CA HIS A 312 4.41 12.49 8.17
C HIS A 312 4.95 12.71 6.76
N ILE A 313 4.12 12.41 5.77
CA ILE A 313 4.31 12.78 4.37
C ILE A 313 3.23 13.80 4.02
N MET A 314 3.65 14.95 3.51
CA MET A 314 2.73 16.04 3.16
C MET A 314 3.08 16.66 1.81
N VAL A 315 2.08 17.20 1.14
CA VAL A 315 2.26 18.08 -0.02
C VAL A 315 2.80 19.41 0.48
N VAL A 316 3.90 19.87 -0.12
CA VAL A 316 4.47 21.21 0.06
C VAL A 316 3.82 22.19 -0.91
N SER A 317 3.68 21.79 -2.18
CA SER A 317 3.10 22.61 -3.24
C SER A 317 2.56 21.74 -4.38
N ASP A 318 1.50 22.20 -5.04
CA ASP A 318 0.91 21.55 -6.21
C ASP A 318 1.68 21.83 -7.52
N ASP A 319 2.56 22.84 -7.53
CA ASP A 319 3.34 23.23 -8.70
C ASP A 319 4.67 23.88 -8.25
N CYS A 320 5.70 23.05 -8.15
CA CYS A 320 7.06 23.47 -7.87
C CYS A 320 7.93 23.14 -9.08
N THR A 321 8.85 24.04 -9.44
CA THR A 321 9.86 23.80 -10.48
C THR A 321 11.23 24.15 -9.93
N VAL A 322 12.14 23.18 -10.03
CA VAL A 322 13.53 23.27 -9.58
C VAL A 322 14.42 23.13 -10.81
N GLU A 323 15.30 24.10 -11.03
CA GLU A 323 16.25 24.08 -12.14
C GLU A 323 17.60 23.49 -11.73
N LYS A 324 18.02 23.68 -10.48
CA LYS A 324 19.38 23.38 -10.04
C LYS A 324 19.47 22.80 -8.64
N GLU A 325 18.88 23.44 -7.63
CA GLU A 325 19.14 23.11 -6.22
C GLU A 325 17.89 23.20 -5.35
N ILE A 326 17.73 22.21 -4.47
CA ILE A 326 16.83 22.26 -3.32
C ILE A 326 17.67 22.31 -2.05
N LYS A 327 17.31 23.19 -1.13
CA LYS A 327 17.88 23.23 0.23
C LYS A 327 16.76 23.21 1.25
N VAL A 328 16.87 22.32 2.24
CA VAL A 328 15.90 22.19 3.33
C VAL A 328 16.61 22.52 4.63
N VAL A 329 16.05 23.45 5.41
CA VAL A 329 16.59 23.89 6.71
C VAL A 329 15.53 23.66 7.78
N PHE A 330 15.83 22.83 8.77
CA PHE A 330 14.94 22.56 9.90
C PHE A 330 15.22 23.48 11.08
N ASN A 331 14.22 23.70 11.94
CA ASN A 331 14.37 24.54 13.14
C ASN A 331 15.29 23.94 14.21
N SER A 332 15.42 22.61 14.25
CA SER A 332 16.27 21.92 15.21
C SER A 332 16.95 20.70 14.60
N LYS A 333 18.00 20.23 15.28
CA LYS A 333 18.71 19.03 14.88
C LYS A 333 17.81 17.79 14.94
N GLU A 334 16.95 17.72 15.94
CA GLU A 334 16.02 16.60 16.15
C GLU A 334 15.04 16.48 14.97
N GLN A 335 14.49 17.60 14.49
CA GLN A 335 13.64 17.62 13.29
C GLN A 335 14.41 17.21 12.03
N ALA A 336 15.64 17.72 11.89
CA ALA A 336 16.52 17.35 10.78
C ALA A 336 16.90 15.86 10.78
N ASP A 337 17.11 15.25 11.94
CA ASP A 337 17.38 13.81 12.08
C ASP A 337 16.15 12.96 11.68
N GLY A 338 14.96 13.56 11.73
CA GLY A 338 13.70 12.98 11.29
C GLY A 338 13.43 13.05 9.78
N PHE A 339 14.23 13.81 9.01
CA PHE A 339 14.05 13.97 7.56
C PHE A 339 14.32 12.67 6.81
N ARG A 340 13.38 12.26 5.95
CA ARG A 340 13.46 11.03 5.17
C ARG A 340 13.68 11.28 3.69
N GLY A 341 13.24 12.42 3.19
CA GLY A 341 13.41 12.77 1.79
C GLY A 341 12.23 13.57 1.26
N MET A 342 12.18 13.64 -0.06
CA MET A 342 11.21 14.41 -0.81
C MET A 342 10.80 13.67 -2.07
N CYS A 343 9.69 14.07 -2.66
CA CYS A 343 9.24 13.54 -3.95
C CYS A 343 8.67 14.61 -4.85
N PHE A 344 8.74 14.34 -6.16
CA PHE A 344 7.99 15.07 -7.17
C PHE A 344 7.06 14.12 -7.92
N SER A 345 5.88 14.60 -8.29
CA SER A 345 4.93 13.89 -9.14
C SER A 345 4.44 14.77 -10.27
N TRP A 346 4.26 14.20 -11.47
CA TRP A 346 3.80 14.95 -12.64
C TRP A 346 3.09 14.07 -13.64
N LYS A 347 2.51 14.71 -14.65
CA LYS A 347 1.78 14.07 -15.75
C LYS A 347 2.64 13.44 -16.82
#